data_AF-F5IV10-F1
#
_entry.id   AF-F5IV10-F1
#
_cell.length_a   1.000
_cell.length_b   1.000
_cell.length_c   1.000
_cell.angle_alpha   90.00
_cell.angle_beta   90.00
_cell.angle_gamma   90.00
#
_symmetry.space_group_name_H-M   'P 1'
#
loop_
_entity.id
_entity.type
_entity.pdbx_description
1 polymer ?
#
loop_
_entity_poly.entity_id
_entity_poly.type
_entity_poly.pdbx_seq_one_letter_code
_entity_poly.pdbx_strand_id
1 'polypeptide(L)'
;MDRKTLPAGKYTYIRRLLGIVILLIAGGILYYLFSPEESSLFPQCPFHAVTGLDCPGCGSQRVAHHLLHLQIKEAFNSNPLLILAIPYILICIYLEYFGGKERYPHIRQSLYRRKAIYAVLLVIILFWIGRNLI
;
A
#
# COMPACT_ATOMS: atom_id res chain seq x y z
N MET A 1 40.61 18.26 -12.49
CA MET A 1 39.35 18.32 -11.71
C MET A 1 38.23 17.88 -12.65
N ASP A 2 38.16 16.57 -12.92
CA ASP A 2 37.31 15.99 -13.96
C ASP A 2 35.85 15.89 -13.52
N ARG A 3 34.97 16.64 -14.19
CA ARG A 3 33.52 16.36 -14.15
C ARG A 3 33.28 15.05 -14.90
N LYS A 4 33.18 13.93 -14.18
CA LYS A 4 32.55 12.71 -14.70
C LYS A 4 31.12 13.07 -15.14
N THR A 5 30.93 13.30 -16.43
CA THR A 5 29.62 13.48 -17.04
C THR A 5 28.86 12.16 -16.92
N LEU A 6 27.90 12.09 -16.00
CA LEU A 6 27.07 10.90 -15.85
C LEU A 6 26.23 10.72 -17.14
N PRO A 7 26.02 9.48 -17.61
CA PRO A 7 25.26 9.24 -18.84
C PRO A 7 23.83 9.79 -18.70
N ALA A 8 23.31 10.45 -19.74
CA ALA A 8 22.03 11.18 -19.70
C ALA A 8 20.85 10.36 -19.14
N GLY A 9 20.83 9.04 -19.35
CA GLY A 9 19.81 8.13 -18.78
C GLY A 9 19.84 8.01 -17.25
N LYS A 10 21.00 8.16 -16.62
CA LYS A 10 21.16 8.10 -15.16
C LYS A 10 20.60 9.35 -14.49
N TYR A 11 20.72 10.51 -15.12
CA TYR A 11 20.10 11.75 -14.65
C TYR A 11 18.57 11.69 -14.72
N THR A 12 18.00 11.12 -15.79
CA THR A 12 16.54 10.93 -15.89
C THR A 12 16.02 9.96 -14.82
N TYR A 13 16.74 8.87 -14.54
CA TYR A 13 16.39 7.93 -13.47
C TYR A 13 16.43 8.60 -12.08
N ILE A 14 17.51 9.31 -11.75
CA ILE A 14 17.64 10.01 -10.47
C ILE A 14 16.55 11.06 -10.30
N ARG A 15 16.24 11.84 -11.34
CA ARG A 15 15.14 12.83 -11.30
C ARG A 15 13.78 12.17 -11.05
N ARG A 16 13.50 11.01 -11.66
CA ARG A 16 12.26 10.25 -11.42
C ARG A 16 12.21 9.73 -9.99
N LEU A 17 13.30 9.14 -9.49
CA LEU A 17 13.37 8.65 -8.12
C LEU A 17 13.15 9.78 -7.11
N LEU A 18 13.82 10.92 -7.31
CA LEU A 18 13.63 12.11 -6.47
C LEU A 18 12.17 12.61 -6.53
N GLY A 19 11.58 12.66 -7.72
CA GLY A 19 10.16 13.01 -7.88
C GLY A 19 9.22 12.09 -7.11
N ILE A 20 9.44 10.77 -7.16
CA ILE A 20 8.66 9.78 -6.41
C ILE A 20 8.83 10.01 -4.90
N VAL A 21 10.05 10.17 -4.42
CA VAL A 21 10.33 10.39 -2.99
C VAL A 21 9.65 11.68 -2.50
N ILE A 22 9.74 12.77 -3.26
CA ILE A 22 9.09 14.04 -2.92
C ILE A 22 7.56 13.87 -2.85
N LEU A 23 6.96 13.17 -3.82
CA LEU A 23 5.51 12.90 -3.82
C LEU A 23 5.08 12.04 -2.64
N LEU A 24 5.85 11.00 -2.28
CA LEU A 24 5.57 10.16 -1.13
C LEU A 24 5.66 10.93 0.19
N ILE A 25 6.68 11.78 0.35
CA ILE A 25 6.83 12.63 1.54
C ILE A 25 5.70 13.65 1.61
N ALA A 26 5.41 14.37 0.52
CA ALA A 26 4.35 15.35 0.47
C ALA A 26 2.97 14.72 0.76
N GLY A 27 2.69 13.56 0.15
CA GLY A 27 1.50 12.78 0.43
C GLY A 27 1.44 12.31 1.88
N GLY A 28 2.55 11.79 2.41
CA GLY A 28 2.65 11.38 3.82
C GLY A 28 2.38 12.54 4.79
N ILE A 29 2.93 13.72 4.52
CA ILE A 29 2.66 14.93 5.32
C ILE A 29 1.18 15.33 5.21
N LEU A 30 0.60 15.30 4.01
CA LEU A 30 -0.83 15.59 3.82
C LEU A 30 -1.71 14.66 4.65
N TYR A 31 -1.47 13.34 4.57
CA TYR A 31 -2.18 12.35 5.37
C TYR A 31 -1.85 12.42 6.86
N TYR A 32 -0.70 12.95 7.27
CA TYR A 32 -0.38 13.16 8.68
C TYR A 32 -1.13 14.37 9.25
N LEU A 33 -1.17 15.47 8.50
CA LEU A 33 -1.75 16.73 8.99
C LEU A 33 -3.28 16.79 8.88
N PHE A 34 -3.87 16.13 7.87
CA PHE A 34 -5.31 16.20 7.60
C PHE A 34 -5.95 14.82 7.78
N SER A 35 -6.96 14.74 8.64
CA SER A 35 -7.75 13.53 8.83
C SER A 35 -8.66 13.28 7.62
N PRO A 36 -8.61 12.07 7.01
CA PRO A 36 -9.56 11.67 5.98
C PRO A 36 -11.00 11.51 6.46
N GLU A 37 -11.24 11.51 7.77
CA GLU A 37 -12.59 11.43 8.35
C GLU A 37 -13.28 12.78 8.40
N GLU A 38 -12.51 13.84 8.68
CA GLU A 38 -13.06 15.16 8.99
C GLU A 38 -12.89 16.16 7.84
N SER A 39 -11.91 15.94 6.96
CA SER A 39 -11.57 16.91 5.92
C SER A 39 -12.18 16.55 4.57
N SER A 40 -12.81 17.54 3.93
CA SER A 40 -13.34 17.44 2.56
C SER A 40 -12.25 17.35 1.48
N LEU A 41 -10.97 17.44 1.88
CA LEU A 41 -9.81 17.30 1.00
C LEU A 41 -9.68 15.89 0.42
N PHE A 42 -10.18 14.86 1.13
CA PHE A 42 -10.09 13.48 0.69
C PHE A 42 -11.39 13.06 0.00
N PRO A 43 -11.32 12.57 -1.25
CA PRO A 43 -12.52 12.16 -1.96
C PRO A 43 -13.13 10.92 -1.30
N GLN A 44 -14.46 10.91 -1.20
CA GLN A 44 -15.21 9.73 -0.77
C GLN A 44 -15.08 8.58 -1.77
N CYS A 45 -15.29 7.35 -1.29
CA CYS A 45 -15.25 6.18 -2.16
C CYS A 45 -16.40 6.22 -3.17
N PRO A 46 -16.13 6.28 -4.49
CA PRO A 46 -17.20 6.34 -5.49
C PRO A 46 -18.04 5.06 -5.51
N PHE A 47 -17.42 3.91 -5.23
CA PHE A 47 -18.14 2.63 -5.14
C PHE A 47 -19.18 2.65 -4.02
N HIS A 48 -18.78 3.13 -2.84
CA HIS A 48 -19.70 3.27 -1.71
C HIS A 48 -20.78 4.32 -1.99
N ALA A 49 -20.42 5.46 -2.59
CA ALA A 49 -21.37 6.51 -2.94
C ALA A 49 -22.46 6.03 -3.93
N VAL A 50 -22.12 5.11 -4.84
CA VAL A 50 -23.06 4.58 -5.85
C VAL A 50 -23.85 3.37 -5.34
N THR A 51 -23.20 2.47 -4.59
CA THR A 51 -23.80 1.17 -4.21
C THR A 51 -24.30 1.11 -2.77
N GLY A 52 -23.85 2.01 -1.90
CA GLY A 52 -24.01 1.92 -0.44
C GLY A 52 -23.17 0.83 0.21
N LEU A 53 -22.45 0.01 -0.58
CA LEU A 53 -21.63 -1.09 -0.09
C LEU A 53 -20.18 -0.67 0.08
N ASP A 54 -19.51 -1.23 1.08
CA ASP A 54 -18.09 -1.04 1.26
C ASP A 54 -17.29 -1.99 0.37
N CYS A 55 -16.43 -1.44 -0.49
CA CYS A 55 -15.48 -2.26 -1.24
C CYS A 55 -14.35 -2.78 -0.31
N PRO A 56 -13.56 -3.79 -0.73
CA PRO A 56 -12.48 -4.32 0.10
C PRO A 56 -11.45 -3.26 0.51
N GLY A 57 -11.30 -2.21 -0.29
CA GLY A 57 -10.39 -1.08 -0.04
C GLY A 57 -10.98 0.08 0.77
N CYS A 58 -12.28 0.06 1.11
CA CYS A 58 -12.89 1.11 1.92
C CYS A 58 -12.15 1.23 3.25
N GLY A 59 -11.77 2.47 3.62
CA GLY A 59 -10.99 2.77 4.82
C GLY A 59 -9.46 2.84 4.63
N SER A 60 -8.93 2.57 3.44
CA SER A 60 -7.46 2.60 3.20
C SER A 60 -6.81 3.96 3.50
N GLN A 61 -7.53 5.06 3.23
CA GLN A 61 -7.07 6.42 3.56
C GLN A 61 -6.93 6.63 5.07
N ARG A 62 -7.91 6.17 5.85
CA ARG A 62 -7.87 6.20 7.32
C ARG A 62 -6.75 5.33 7.87
N VAL A 63 -6.55 4.14 7.30
CA VAL A 63 -5.41 3.28 7.66
C VAL A 63 -4.09 4.02 7.48
N ALA A 64 -3.88 4.71 6.36
CA ALA A 64 -2.66 5.48 6.14
C ALA A 64 -2.49 6.57 7.21
N HIS A 65 -3.54 7.35 7.50
CA HIS A 65 -3.54 8.38 8.54
C HIS A 65 -3.21 7.81 9.93
N HIS A 66 -3.90 6.76 10.36
CA HIS A 66 -3.68 6.14 11.68
C HIS A 66 -2.29 5.49 11.79
N LEU A 67 -1.81 4.83 10.74
CA LEU A 67 -0.46 4.25 10.74
C LEU A 67 0.63 5.32 10.86
N LEU A 68 0.45 6.48 10.22
CA LEU A 68 1.36 7.62 10.34
C LEU A 68 1.40 8.18 11.77
N HIS A 69 0.32 8.01 12.55
CA HIS A 69 0.24 8.35 13.97
C HIS A 69 0.52 7.18 14.92
N LEU A 70 0.98 6.03 14.40
CA LEU A 70 1.25 4.81 15.16
C LEU A 70 0.01 4.24 15.90
N GLN A 71 -1.19 4.58 15.44
CA GLN A 71 -2.47 4.12 16.01
C GLN A 71 -2.91 2.81 15.35
N ILE A 72 -2.23 1.70 15.67
CA ILE A 72 -2.46 0.41 15.01
C ILE A 72 -3.90 -0.11 15.22
N LYS A 73 -4.48 0.12 16.40
CA LYS A 73 -5.85 -0.32 16.71
C LYS A 73 -6.88 0.38 15.82
N GLU A 74 -6.78 1.69 15.66
CA GLU A 74 -7.71 2.45 14.82
C GLU A 74 -7.50 2.17 13.33
N ALA A 75 -6.26 1.93 12.93
CA ALA A 75 -5.96 1.46 11.58
C ALA A 75 -6.60 0.08 11.33
N PHE A 76 -6.53 -0.84 12.29
CA PHE A 76 -7.18 -2.14 12.19
C PHE A 76 -8.70 -2.01 12.12
N ASN A 77 -9.32 -1.19 12.97
CA ASN A 77 -10.77 -0.93 12.93
C ASN A 77 -11.21 -0.34 11.59
N SER A 78 -10.38 0.50 10.96
CA SER A 78 -10.66 1.12 9.67
C SER A 78 -10.65 0.12 8.51
N ASN A 79 -9.66 -0.78 8.45
CA ASN A 79 -9.60 -1.85 7.47
C ASN A 79 -8.65 -2.98 7.94
N PRO A 80 -9.17 -4.05 8.55
CA PRO A 80 -8.37 -5.17 9.04
C PRO A 80 -7.56 -5.87 7.94
N LEU A 81 -8.17 -6.03 6.76
CA LEU A 81 -7.56 -6.71 5.62
C LEU A 81 -6.27 -6.01 5.20
N LEU A 82 -6.27 -4.67 5.16
CA LEU A 82 -5.09 -3.90 4.76
C LEU A 82 -3.96 -4.05 5.78
N ILE A 83 -4.26 -3.99 7.08
CA ILE A 83 -3.26 -4.19 8.14
C ILE A 83 -2.64 -5.58 8.07
N LEU A 84 -3.45 -6.62 7.87
CA LEU A 84 -2.97 -7.99 7.72
C LEU A 84 -2.20 -8.21 6.41
N ALA A 85 -2.47 -7.42 5.37
CA ALA A 85 -1.75 -7.47 4.10
C ALA A 85 -0.36 -6.80 4.16
N ILE A 86 -0.10 -5.88 5.10
CA ILE A 86 1.18 -5.16 5.19
C ILE A 86 2.38 -6.11 5.30
N PRO A 87 2.43 -7.10 6.24
CA PRO A 87 3.55 -8.03 6.32
C PRO A 87 3.75 -8.82 5.02
N TYR A 88 2.67 -9.25 4.37
CA TYR A 88 2.73 -9.96 3.09
C TYR A 88 3.39 -9.10 2.00
N ILE A 89 2.97 -7.83 1.89
CA ILE A 89 3.51 -6.88 0.91
C ILE A 89 4.99 -6.58 1.22
N LEU A 90 5.34 -6.37 2.49
CA LEU A 90 6.73 -6.11 2.90
C LEU A 90 7.65 -7.29 2.57
N ILE A 91 7.20 -8.52 2.77
CA ILE A 91 7.96 -9.72 2.40
C ILE A 91 8.15 -9.76 0.88
N CYS A 92 7.10 -9.52 0.08
CA CYS A 92 7.22 -9.47 -1.38
C CYS A 92 8.21 -8.39 -1.85
N ILE A 93 8.17 -7.19 -1.26
CA ILE A 93 9.13 -6.11 -1.55
C ILE A 93 10.56 -6.54 -1.19
N TYR A 94 10.75 -7.11 0.00
CA TYR A 94 12.05 -7.61 0.43
C TYR A 94 12.62 -8.67 -0.53
N LEU A 95 11.78 -9.61 -0.94
CA LEU A 95 12.16 -10.68 -1.86
C LEU A 95 12.56 -10.12 -3.23
N GLU A 96 11.86 -9.12 -3.77
CA GLU A 96 12.15 -8.63 -5.13
C GLU A 96 13.29 -7.61 -5.19
N TYR A 97 13.42 -6.74 -4.17
CA TYR A 97 14.32 -5.58 -4.25
C TYR A 97 15.52 -5.59 -3.29
N PHE A 98 15.47 -6.37 -2.20
CA PHE A 98 16.51 -6.36 -1.15
C PHE A 98 17.36 -7.64 -1.13
N GLY A 99 17.46 -8.34 -2.26
CA GLY A 99 18.27 -9.56 -2.39
C GLY A 99 17.66 -10.81 -1.73
N GLY A 100 16.39 -10.74 -1.30
CA GLY A 100 15.68 -11.91 -0.78
C GLY A 100 15.42 -12.97 -1.88
N LYS A 101 15.46 -12.56 -3.15
CA LYS A 101 15.27 -13.40 -4.33
C LYS A 101 16.29 -14.54 -4.41
N GLU A 102 17.56 -14.22 -4.16
CA GLU A 102 18.69 -15.15 -4.17
C GLU A 102 18.78 -15.92 -2.85
N ARG A 103 18.47 -15.26 -1.72
CA ARG A 103 18.56 -15.87 -0.38
C ARG A 103 17.43 -16.85 -0.07
N TYR A 104 16.22 -16.58 -0.55
CA TYR A 104 15.01 -17.37 -0.25
C TYR A 104 14.18 -17.69 -1.50
N PRO A 105 14.74 -18.43 -2.48
CA PRO A 105 14.06 -18.70 -3.75
C PRO A 105 12.76 -19.50 -3.56
N HIS A 106 12.70 -20.40 -2.57
CA HIS A 106 11.51 -21.22 -2.29
C HIS A 106 10.33 -20.39 -1.76
N ILE A 107 10.60 -19.40 -0.89
CA ILE A 107 9.56 -18.51 -0.34
C ILE A 107 8.97 -17.66 -1.46
N ARG A 108 9.82 -17.08 -2.31
CA ARG A 108 9.40 -16.33 -3.49
C ARG A 108 8.52 -17.18 -4.40
N GLN A 109 8.95 -18.41 -4.73
CA GLN A 109 8.15 -19.30 -5.57
C GLN A 109 6.79 -19.66 -4.97
N SER A 110 6.68 -19.73 -3.64
CA SER A 110 5.40 -20.00 -2.96
C SER A 110 4.45 -18.80 -3.04
N LEU A 111 4.94 -17.61 -2.67
CA LEU A 111 4.14 -16.37 -2.63
C LEU A 111 3.69 -15.89 -4.02
N TYR A 112 4.49 -16.17 -5.06
CA TYR A 112 4.18 -15.78 -6.44
C TYR A 112 3.51 -16.91 -7.26
N ARG A 113 3.17 -18.04 -6.63
CA ARG A 113 2.48 -19.15 -7.32
C ARG A 113 1.02 -18.76 -7.61
N ARG A 114 0.44 -19.29 -8.69
CA ARG A 114 -1.00 -19.12 -8.99
C ARG A 114 -1.90 -19.45 -7.80
N LYS A 115 -1.55 -20.48 -7.02
CA LYS A 115 -2.27 -20.86 -5.78
C LYS A 115 -2.31 -19.71 -4.75
N ALA A 116 -1.22 -18.96 -4.58
CA ALA A 116 -1.18 -17.82 -3.67
C ALA A 116 -2.07 -16.68 -4.18
N ILE A 117 -2.08 -16.42 -5.48
CA ILE A 117 -2.99 -15.42 -6.09
C ILE A 117 -4.45 -15.79 -5.82
N TYR A 118 -4.84 -17.04 -6.07
CA TYR A 118 -6.22 -17.49 -5.78
C TYR A 118 -6.54 -17.45 -4.28
N ALA A 119 -5.58 -17.78 -3.41
CA ALA A 119 -5.77 -17.70 -1.97
C ALA A 119 -5.99 -16.25 -1.50
N VAL A 120 -5.17 -15.31 -1.97
CA VAL A 120 -5.34 -13.88 -1.67
C VAL A 120 -6.67 -13.37 -2.19
N LEU A 121 -7.04 -13.72 -3.43
CA LEU A 121 -8.34 -13.34 -4.01
C LEU A 121 -9.51 -13.89 -3.19
N LEU A 122 -9.43 -15.16 -2.77
CA LEU A 122 -10.44 -15.77 -1.91
C LEU A 122 -10.57 -15.01 -0.58
N VAL A 123 -9.45 -14.68 0.06
CA VAL A 123 -9.45 -13.89 1.31
C VAL A 123 -10.07 -12.51 1.10
N ILE A 124 -9.76 -11.82 0.01
CA ILE A 124 -10.35 -10.52 -0.33
C ILE A 124 -11.87 -10.65 -0.51
N ILE A 125 -12.34 -11.68 -1.22
CA ILE A 125 -13.78 -11.91 -1.45
C ILE A 125 -14.49 -12.24 -0.14
N LEU A 126 -13.93 -13.15 0.68
CA LEU A 126 -14.51 -13.52 1.97
C LEU A 126 -14.60 -12.31 2.91
N PHE A 127 -13.55 -11.49 2.95
CA PHE A 127 -13.55 -10.23 3.71
C PHE A 127 -14.61 -9.25 3.18
N TRP A 128 -14.70 -9.10 1.86
CA TRP A 128 -15.66 -8.21 1.23
C TRP A 128 -17.10 -8.58 1.55
N ILE A 129 -17.42 -9.87 1.47
CA ILE A 129 -18.73 -10.40 1.87
C ILE A 129 -18.94 -10.15 3.36
N GLY A 130 -17.99 -10.58 4.20
CA GLY A 130 -18.10 -10.45 5.66
C GLY A 130 -18.35 -9.03 6.13
N ARG A 131 -17.67 -8.03 5.57
CA ARG A 131 -17.82 -6.62 5.98
C ARG A 131 -19.12 -5.94 5.51
N ASN A 132 -19.86 -6.54 4.58
CA ASN A 132 -21.13 -5.99 4.07
C ASN A 132 -22.35 -6.77 4.60
N LEU A 133 -22.14 -7.88 5.30
CA LEU A 133 -23.20 -8.68 5.91
C LEU A 133 -23.39 -8.41 7.41
N ILE A 134 -22.36 -7.85 8.05
CA ILE A 134 -22.35 -7.43 9.45
C ILE A 134 -22.70 -5.95 9.51
#